data_AF-A0A1C5PQZ5-F1
#
_entry.id   AF-A0A1C5PQZ5-F1
#
_cell.length_a   1.000
_cell.length_b   1.000
_cell.length_c   1.000
_cell.angle_alpha   90.00
_cell.angle_beta   90.00
_cell.angle_gamma   90.00
#
_symmetry.space_group_name_H-M   'P 1'
#
loop_
_entity.id
_entity.type
_entity.pdbx_description
1 polymer ?
#
loop_
_entity_poly.entity_id
_entity_poly.type
_entity_poly.pdbx_seq_one_letter_code
_entity_poly.pdbx_strand_id
1 'polypeptide(L)'
;MEKRNRFFRTGIVAVCNVVILAVLLFFFFGGRDFSLGQKEDARLIGASYMTMNNEFYTIISEEVAYRVEAEGDRMILRDPALDPVRQASQIRELLDMGISALVVAPADADSLADVLTKARDRGKGHCGRYRCRR
;
A
#
# COMPACT_ATOMS: atom_id res chain seq x y z
N MET A 1 -51.65 13.56 41.79
CA MET A 1 -50.22 13.86 41.50
C MET A 1 -49.53 12.83 40.59
N GLU A 2 -50.02 11.58 40.52
CA GLU A 2 -49.38 10.48 39.78
C GLU A 2 -49.41 10.61 38.23
N LYS A 3 -50.51 11.09 37.64
CA LYS A 3 -50.63 11.29 36.18
C LYS A 3 -49.65 12.34 35.61
N ARG A 4 -49.33 13.36 36.40
CA ARG A 4 -48.39 14.44 36.01
C ARG A 4 -46.95 13.94 35.93
N ASN A 5 -46.53 13.06 36.85
CA ASN A 5 -45.22 12.40 36.80
C ASN A 5 -45.11 11.36 35.67
N ARG A 6 -46.22 10.70 35.30
CA ARG A 6 -46.24 9.74 34.19
C ARG A 6 -46.01 10.45 32.85
N PHE A 7 -46.67 11.59 32.66
CA PHE A 7 -46.52 12.43 31.46
C PHE A 7 -45.10 13.04 31.35
N PHE A 8 -44.54 13.47 32.49
CA PHE A 8 -43.16 13.98 32.56
C PHE A 8 -42.13 12.86 32.28
N ARG A 9 -42.32 11.66 32.84
CA ARG A 9 -41.44 10.50 32.57
C ARG A 9 -41.48 10.07 31.10
N THR A 10 -42.66 10.00 30.49
CA THR A 10 -42.77 9.68 29.06
C THR A 10 -42.15 10.74 28.17
N GLY A 11 -42.26 12.02 28.52
CA GLY A 11 -41.59 13.12 27.82
C GLY A 11 -40.06 13.00 27.88
N ILE A 12 -39.51 12.72 29.06
CA ILE A 12 -38.05 12.56 29.24
C ILE A 12 -37.53 11.35 28.45
N VAL A 13 -38.22 10.21 28.50
CA VAL A 13 -37.82 9.00 27.75
C VAL A 13 -37.87 9.21 26.24
N ALA A 14 -38.86 9.96 25.74
CA ALA A 14 -38.96 10.31 24.32
C ALA A 14 -37.78 11.19 23.88
N VAL A 15 -37.42 12.20 24.68
CA VAL A 15 -36.27 13.07 24.38
C VAL A 15 -34.96 12.29 24.38
N CYS A 16 -34.74 11.40 25.36
CA CYS A 16 -33.54 10.55 25.39
C CYS A 16 -33.44 9.67 24.14
N ASN A 17 -34.54 9.07 23.69
CA ASN A 17 -34.55 8.26 22.47
C ASN A 17 -34.20 9.07 21.21
N VAL A 18 -34.73 10.30 21.09
CA VAL A 18 -34.40 11.19 19.96
C VAL A 18 -32.92 11.59 19.99
N VAL A 19 -32.36 11.87 21.16
CA VAL A 19 -30.92 12.19 21.31
C VAL A 19 -30.05 10.99 20.96
N ILE A 20 -30.40 9.78 21.42
CA ILE A 20 -29.68 8.55 21.08
C ILE A 20 -29.75 8.27 19.57
N LEU A 21 -30.92 8.44 18.96
CA LEU A 21 -31.08 8.29 17.51
C LEU A 21 -30.25 9.31 16.73
N ALA A 22 -30.20 10.56 17.19
CA ALA A 22 -29.38 11.61 16.58
C ALA A 22 -27.88 11.32 16.68
N VAL A 23 -27.41 10.80 17.82
CA VAL A 23 -26.01 10.37 18.01
C VAL A 23 -25.68 9.17 17.12
N LEU A 24 -26.57 8.19 17.01
CA LEU A 24 -26.41 7.05 16.12
C LEU A 24 -26.36 7.47 14.65
N LEU A 25 -27.27 8.36 14.23
CA LEU A 25 -27.27 8.92 12.88
C LEU A 25 -26.02 9.76 12.62
N PHE A 26 -25.54 10.54 13.59
CA PHE A 26 -24.30 11.30 13.46
C PHE A 26 -23.08 10.37 13.30
N PHE A 27 -23.07 9.22 13.99
CA PHE A 27 -22.01 8.22 13.81
C PHE A 27 -22.13 7.39 12.53
N PHE A 28 -23.34 7.23 11.99
CA PHE A 28 -23.59 6.43 10.78
C PHE A 28 -23.48 7.25 9.49
N PHE A 29 -23.92 8.52 9.50
CA PHE A 29 -23.81 9.47 8.38
C PHE A 29 -22.57 10.35 8.45
N GLY A 30 -22.02 10.58 9.64
CA GLY A 30 -20.71 11.19 9.80
C GLY A 30 -19.66 10.18 9.38
N GLY A 31 -19.43 10.09 8.07
CA GLY A 31 -18.45 9.23 7.43
C GLY A 31 -17.12 9.34 8.15
N ARG A 32 -16.90 8.44 9.12
CA ARG A 32 -15.58 8.20 9.66
C ARG A 32 -14.87 7.39 8.61
N ASP A 33 -14.39 8.08 7.59
CA ASP A 33 -13.46 7.56 6.59
C ASP A 33 -12.11 7.28 7.29
N PHE A 34 -12.09 6.27 8.16
CA PHE A 34 -10.87 5.72 8.75
C PHE A 34 -9.91 5.16 7.69
N SER A 35 -10.33 5.13 6.42
CA SER A 35 -9.55 4.62 5.29
C SER A 35 -8.67 5.67 4.61
N LEU A 36 -8.91 6.97 4.81
CA LEU A 36 -8.16 8.02 4.08
C LEU A 36 -6.74 8.24 4.63
N GLY A 37 -6.50 8.02 5.92
CA GLY A 37 -5.19 8.27 6.54
C GLY A 37 -4.09 7.27 6.18
N GLN A 38 -4.41 6.10 5.61
CA GLN A 38 -3.40 5.09 5.24
C GLN A 38 -2.92 5.19 3.79
N LYS A 39 -3.68 5.83 2.89
CA LYS A 39 -3.35 5.84 1.45
C LYS A 39 -2.43 6.96 1.01
N GLU A 40 -2.31 8.04 1.78
CA GLU A 40 -1.54 9.22 1.35
C GLU A 40 -0.02 8.99 1.35
N ASP A 41 0.49 8.02 2.11
CA ASP A 41 1.92 7.71 2.23
C ASP A 41 2.35 6.37 1.60
N ALA A 42 1.42 5.61 1.01
CA ALA A 42 1.70 4.28 0.47
C ALA A 42 2.62 4.35 -0.76
N ARG A 43 3.84 3.83 -0.63
CA ARG A 43 4.84 3.79 -1.71
C ARG A 43 4.66 2.58 -2.60
N LEU A 44 5.10 2.71 -3.84
CA LEU A 44 5.13 1.63 -4.81
C LEU A 44 6.54 1.03 -4.88
N ILE A 45 6.66 -0.25 -4.57
CA ILE A 45 7.92 -1.02 -4.63
C ILE A 45 7.86 -1.93 -5.86
N GLY A 46 8.84 -1.82 -6.75
CA GLY A 46 8.97 -2.70 -7.91
C GLY A 46 9.87 -3.89 -7.60
N ALA A 47 9.52 -5.08 -8.08
CA ALA A 47 10.34 -6.27 -8.00
C ALA A 47 10.42 -6.99 -9.35
N SER A 48 11.62 -7.44 -9.73
CA SER A 48 11.84 -8.23 -10.94
C SER A 48 12.91 -9.28 -10.69
N TYR A 49 12.55 -10.55 -10.81
CA TYR A 49 13.49 -11.66 -10.62
C TYR A 49 13.75 -12.37 -11.95
N MET A 50 14.88 -13.07 -12.09
CA MET A 50 15.24 -13.74 -13.35
C MET A 50 14.18 -14.72 -13.86
N THR A 51 13.46 -15.38 -12.94
CA THR A 51 12.39 -16.33 -13.24
C THR A 51 11.47 -16.50 -12.02
N MET A 52 10.21 -16.85 -12.27
CA MET A 52 9.26 -17.33 -11.25
C MET A 52 8.98 -18.84 -11.33
N ASN A 53 9.69 -19.58 -12.17
CA ASN A 53 9.46 -21.02 -12.35
C ASN A 53 10.01 -21.87 -11.20
N ASN A 54 10.73 -21.26 -10.25
CA ASN A 54 11.30 -21.93 -9.09
C ASN A 54 10.67 -21.38 -7.80
N GLU A 55 10.22 -22.30 -6.95
CA GLU A 55 9.59 -22.03 -5.65
C GLU A 55 10.44 -21.12 -4.75
N PHE A 56 11.77 -21.14 -4.90
CA PHE A 56 12.67 -20.23 -4.20
C PHE A 56 12.29 -18.75 -4.40
N TYR A 57 12.01 -18.34 -5.63
CA TYR A 57 11.66 -16.94 -5.90
C TYR A 57 10.25 -16.60 -5.47
N THR A 58 9.32 -17.57 -5.53
CA THR A 58 7.96 -17.41 -5.00
C THR A 58 7.98 -17.11 -3.52
N ILE A 59 8.64 -17.95 -2.71
CA ILE A 59 8.72 -17.79 -1.26
C ILE A 59 9.35 -16.45 -0.88
N ILE A 60 10.46 -16.08 -1.53
CA ILE A 60 11.12 -14.80 -1.28
C ILE A 60 10.20 -13.62 -1.66
N SER A 61 9.48 -13.71 -2.78
CA SER A 61 8.59 -12.66 -3.22
C SER A 61 7.40 -12.47 -2.28
N GLU A 62 6.86 -13.56 -1.72
CA GLU A 62 5.75 -13.54 -0.76
C GLU A 62 6.18 -12.91 0.57
N GLU A 63 7.35 -13.29 1.10
CA GLU A 63 7.90 -12.68 2.31
C GLU A 63 8.16 -11.18 2.14
N VAL A 64 8.70 -10.78 0.99
CA VAL A 64 8.91 -9.36 0.68
C VAL A 64 7.58 -8.63 0.55
N ALA A 65 6.60 -9.19 -0.17
CA ALA A 65 5.27 -8.60 -0.33
C ALA A 65 4.58 -8.44 1.03
N TYR A 66 4.63 -9.46 1.88
CA TYR A 66 4.06 -9.41 3.23
C TYR A 66 4.66 -8.28 4.07
N ARG A 67 5.99 -8.09 4.01
CA ARG A 67 6.67 -6.98 4.72
C ARG A 67 6.27 -5.61 4.17
N VAL A 68 6.21 -5.47 2.84
CA VAL A 68 5.83 -4.23 2.17
C VAL A 68 4.38 -3.85 2.54
N GLU A 69 3.46 -4.80 2.47
CA GLU A 69 2.05 -4.59 2.83
C GLU A 69 1.86 -4.32 4.32
N ALA A 70 2.63 -4.98 5.20
CA ALA A 70 2.62 -4.71 6.63
C ALA A 70 3.07 -3.29 6.99
N GLU A 71 3.93 -2.68 6.16
CA GLU A 71 4.34 -1.27 6.29
C GLU A 71 3.34 -0.29 5.64
N GLY A 72 2.28 -0.79 4.99
CA GLY A 72 1.27 0.01 4.30
C GLY A 72 1.65 0.39 2.87
N ASP A 73 2.75 -0.16 2.35
CA ASP A 73 3.22 0.06 0.99
C ASP A 73 2.65 -1.01 0.03
N ARG A 74 2.90 -0.84 -1.28
CA ARG A 74 2.42 -1.73 -2.34
C ARG A 74 3.57 -2.29 -3.14
N MET A 75 3.51 -3.56 -3.53
CA MET A 75 4.52 -4.22 -4.36
C MET A 75 3.97 -4.57 -5.75
N ILE A 76 4.78 -4.40 -6.80
CA ILE A 76 4.52 -4.92 -8.15
C ILE A 76 5.63 -5.88 -8.53
N LEU A 77 5.26 -7.12 -8.83
CA LEU A 77 6.16 -8.17 -9.28
C LEU A 77 6.16 -8.29 -10.82
N ARG A 78 7.35 -8.43 -11.42
CA ARG A 78 7.55 -8.70 -12.84
C ARG A 78 8.35 -9.98 -13.05
N ASP A 79 7.81 -10.87 -13.89
CA ASP A 79 8.48 -12.07 -14.35
C ASP A 79 8.95 -11.89 -15.81
N PRO A 80 10.27 -11.83 -16.06
CA PRO A 80 10.85 -11.77 -17.38
C PRO A 80 11.05 -13.15 -18.02
N ALA A 81 10.84 -14.26 -17.28
CA ALA A 81 11.01 -15.63 -17.77
C ALA A 81 12.38 -15.88 -18.45
N LEU A 82 13.47 -15.48 -17.79
CA LEU A 82 14.87 -15.61 -18.25
C LEU A 82 15.24 -14.77 -19.50
N ASP A 83 14.39 -13.86 -19.94
CA ASP A 83 14.71 -12.94 -21.05
C ASP A 83 15.24 -11.59 -20.50
N PRO A 84 16.54 -11.27 -20.69
CA PRO A 84 17.12 -10.03 -20.19
C PRO A 84 16.61 -8.78 -20.90
N VAL A 85 16.24 -8.87 -22.18
CA VAL A 85 15.68 -7.75 -22.94
C VAL A 85 14.29 -7.40 -22.40
N ARG A 86 13.49 -8.42 -22.12
CA ARG A 86 12.18 -8.28 -21.46
C ARG A 86 12.33 -7.77 -20.03
N GLN A 87 13.33 -8.24 -19.28
CA GLN A 87 13.58 -7.74 -17.93
C GLN A 87 13.92 -6.24 -17.95
N ALA A 88 14.77 -5.83 -18.88
CA ALA A 88 15.12 -4.43 -19.08
C ALA A 88 13.90 -3.55 -19.43
N SER A 89 12.97 -4.02 -20.27
CA SER A 89 11.75 -3.28 -20.58
C SER A 89 10.83 -3.17 -19.37
N GLN A 90 10.62 -4.28 -18.65
CA GLN A 90 9.81 -4.31 -17.43
C GLN A 90 10.35 -3.38 -16.34
N ILE A 91 11.67 -3.29 -16.17
CA ILE A 91 12.28 -2.34 -15.22
C ILE A 91 12.01 -0.90 -15.66
N ARG A 92 12.09 -0.57 -16.95
CA ARG A 92 11.75 0.78 -17.44
C ARG A 92 10.30 1.13 -17.14
N GLU A 93 9.38 0.20 -17.38
CA GLU A 93 7.96 0.37 -17.02
C GLU A 93 7.78 0.59 -15.51
N LEU A 94 8.47 -0.17 -14.66
CA LEU A 94 8.45 0.03 -13.21
C LEU A 94 8.93 1.44 -12.83
N LEU A 95 10.03 1.90 -13.44
CA LEU A 95 10.55 3.25 -13.21
C LEU A 95 9.58 4.34 -13.67
N ASP A 96 8.86 4.13 -14.77
CA ASP A 96 7.88 5.07 -15.30
C ASP A 96 6.58 5.08 -14.48
N MET A 97 6.25 3.98 -13.79
CA MET A 97 5.19 3.94 -12.77
C MET A 97 5.55 4.67 -11.47
N GLY A 98 6.76 5.22 -11.35
CA GLY A 98 7.17 6.01 -10.19
C GLY A 98 7.46 5.18 -8.95
N ILE A 99 8.04 3.98 -9.11
CA ILE A 99 8.46 3.17 -7.96
C ILE A 99 9.44 3.93 -7.05
N SER A 100 9.31 3.72 -5.75
CA SER A 100 10.19 4.28 -4.72
C SER A 100 11.41 3.40 -4.44
N ALA A 101 11.31 2.09 -4.69
CA ALA A 101 12.42 1.16 -4.59
C ALA A 101 12.28 0.02 -5.61
N LEU A 102 13.41 -0.55 -6.02
CA LEU A 102 13.51 -1.66 -6.97
C LEU A 102 14.26 -2.83 -6.31
N VAL A 103 13.64 -4.00 -6.26
CA VAL A 103 14.28 -5.28 -5.93
C VAL A 103 14.54 -6.03 -7.23
N VAL A 104 15.78 -6.43 -7.49
CA VAL A 104 16.13 -7.10 -8.75
C VAL A 104 16.99 -8.34 -8.51
N ALA A 105 16.64 -9.44 -9.19
CA ALA A 105 17.56 -10.54 -9.46
C ALA A 105 17.74 -10.62 -10.99
N PRO A 106 18.91 -10.24 -11.52
CA PRO A 106 19.13 -10.13 -12.95
C PRO A 106 19.21 -11.52 -13.61
N ALA A 107 18.59 -11.68 -14.78
CA ALA A 107 18.81 -12.83 -15.67
C ALA A 107 20.20 -12.77 -16.31
N ASP A 108 20.67 -11.57 -16.65
CA ASP A 108 22.03 -11.29 -17.12
C ASP A 108 22.50 -9.95 -16.58
N ALA A 109 23.60 -9.95 -15.82
CA ALA A 109 24.06 -8.76 -15.10
C ALA A 109 24.59 -7.66 -16.03
N ASP A 110 25.26 -8.06 -17.12
CA ASP A 110 25.94 -7.13 -18.02
C ASP A 110 24.93 -6.35 -18.87
N SER A 111 23.93 -7.02 -19.45
CA SER A 111 22.88 -6.37 -20.25
C SER A 111 21.97 -5.44 -19.43
N LEU A 112 21.85 -5.67 -18.12
CA LEU A 112 21.01 -4.87 -17.24
C LEU A 112 21.72 -3.66 -16.63
N ALA A 113 23.06 -3.59 -16.72
CA ALA A 113 23.87 -2.55 -16.09
C ALA A 113 23.41 -1.13 -16.47
N ASP A 114 23.10 -0.90 -17.75
CA ASP A 114 22.65 0.40 -18.26
C ASP A 114 21.30 0.82 -17.66
N VAL A 115 20.36 -0.12 -17.56
CA VAL A 115 19.01 0.16 -17.03
C VAL A 115 19.07 0.38 -15.52
N LEU A 116 19.87 -0.40 -14.80
CA LEU A 116 20.07 -0.24 -13.37
C LEU A 116 20.81 1.06 -13.04
N THR A 117 21.74 1.51 -13.88
CA THR A 117 22.38 2.82 -13.74
C THR A 117 21.37 3.94 -13.88
N LYS A 118 20.48 3.87 -14.89
CA LYS A 118 19.37 4.84 -15.05
C LYS A 118 18.41 4.82 -13.86
N ALA A 119 18.08 3.62 -13.34
CA ALA A 119 17.24 3.46 -12.15
C ALA A 119 17.87 4.16 -10.93
N ARG A 120 19.17 3.94 -10.71
CA ARG A 120 19.94 4.56 -9.64
C ARG A 120 19.94 6.09 -9.78
N ASP A 121 20.18 6.60 -10.98
CA ASP A 121 20.25 8.05 -11.22
C ASP A 121 18.91 8.74 -10.98
N ARG A 122 17.79 8.12 -11.36
CA ARG A 122 16.45 8.60 -11.00
C ARG A 122 16.20 8.56 -9.48
N GLY A 123 16.71 7.55 -8.79
CA GLY A 123 16.57 7.38 -7.33
C GLY A 123 17.46 8.31 -6.49
N LYS A 124 18.57 8.84 -7.03
CA LYS A 124 19.50 9.73 -6.30
C LYS A 124 18.85 11.03 -5.79
N GLY A 125 17.71 11.45 -6.35
CA GLY A 125 16.92 12.60 -5.87
C GLY A 125 15.80 12.25 -4.88
N HIS A 126 15.55 10.97 -4.62
CA HIS A 126 14.39 10.46 -3.88
C HIS A 126 14.85 9.54 -2.74
N CYS A 127 15.66 10.06 -1.82
CA CYS A 127 16.10 9.28 -0.66
C CYS A 127 15.00 9.28 0.42
N GLY A 128 14.05 8.35 0.28
CA GLY A 128 12.99 8.09 1.28
C GLY A 128 13.46 7.23 2.47
N ARG A 129 12.49 6.75 3.25
CA ARG A 129 12.66 6.02 4.54
C ARG A 129 13.56 4.77 4.44
N TYR A 130 13.67 4.16 3.25
CA TYR A 130 14.58 3.04 2.97
C TYR A 130 15.99 3.56 2.69
N ARG A 131 16.78 3.69 3.74
CA ARG A 131 18.16 4.16 3.72
C ARG A 131 19.01 3.32 2.75
N CYS A 132 19.42 3.88 1.62
CA CYS A 132 20.54 3.36 0.83
C CYS A 132 21.80 3.43 1.70
N ARG A 133 22.21 2.31 2.30
CA ARG A 133 23.56 2.19 2.87
C ARG A 133 24.55 2.21 1.71
N ARG A 134 25.45 3.19 1.73
CA ARG A 134 26.68 3.18 0.93
C ARG A 134 27.55 2.01 1.34
#